data_AF-A0A7X6D3M4-F1
#
_entry.id   AF-A0A7X6D3M4-F1
#
_cell.length_a   1.000
_cell.length_b   1.000
_cell.length_c   1.000
_cell.angle_alpha   90.00
_cell.angle_beta   90.00
_cell.angle_gamma   90.00
#
_symmetry.space_group_name_H-M   'P 1'
#
loop_
_entity.id
_entity.type
_entity.pdbx_description
1 polymer ?
#
loop_
_entity_poly.entity_id
_entity_poly.type
_entity_poly.pdbx_seq_one_letter_code
_entity_poly.pdbx_strand_id
1 'polypeptide(L)'
;MGEAHAYATAIMNRGRTPMEPVDFVPNWADGPRKSKLYRGTDTTPLPDGDYPAHASLQRALDPADTPPDAADPFDLDALGGMLRDSYGVTGRRLGVQANTDLPALPHYRMATWSRGSAAGGGLYPVSVYWVSGASGPLTPGVHHYATSRHSLQRLLTGDVSGRVREALGERAPGPETDQYLVLGVKYWQNAFKYNSFTFHVVSMDVGALLATWRLWARARGMEIEPALWFDEHRLTDLLGVGAEEEGVFAVVPLRWRRDAHRPSAPTATGGTVAVTASDSERSRTVHRFEDVTTMQRVTAGRAADRPAPQDLTAALPLPPDAAGPRVALPEPAPLTADVRSALRSRRSSFGRFDAQQPMTAAELAATLRAAHLGAELGGDTATEPGGPGLTGLYVFVNHVTGIAPGAYRYDPYDPEGPALRGVVDRAGGPFLQRNYFLANYNLEQAGAVLVPVARTHAVLDAVGDRGYRLTNALIGATAQATYTAGSALGLGCGVALGFDNISYAEELGLDARGESALLIMMVGRERPRPADFRYDLA
;
A
#
# COMPACT_ATOMS: atom_id res chain seq x y z
N MET A 1 -23.56 16.41 3.65
CA MET A 1 -22.33 15.59 3.83
C MET A 1 -22.20 14.75 2.57
N GLY A 2 -21.05 14.78 1.89
CA GLY A 2 -20.87 14.10 0.59
C GLY A 2 -20.87 12.57 0.71
N GLU A 3 -20.94 11.86 -0.41
CA GLU A 3 -21.00 10.38 -0.42
C GLU A 3 -19.71 9.77 0.17
N ALA A 4 -18.54 10.36 -0.07
CA ALA A 4 -17.29 9.85 0.52
C ALA A 4 -17.22 10.05 2.04
N HIS A 5 -17.77 11.15 2.58
CA HIS A 5 -17.87 11.36 4.03
C HIS A 5 -18.83 10.34 4.67
N ALA A 6 -19.96 10.06 4.02
CA ALA A 6 -20.90 9.05 4.48
C ALA A 6 -20.25 7.65 4.48
N TYR A 7 -19.54 7.30 3.40
CA TYR A 7 -18.77 6.05 3.32
C TYR A 7 -17.68 5.98 4.40
N ALA A 8 -16.89 7.05 4.58
CA ALA A 8 -15.86 7.11 5.63
C ALA A 8 -16.45 6.89 7.03
N THR A 9 -17.59 7.52 7.31
CA THR A 9 -18.32 7.34 8.58
C THR A 9 -18.83 5.90 8.72
N ALA A 10 -19.43 5.32 7.67
CA ALA A 10 -19.92 3.94 7.69
C ALA A 10 -18.79 2.94 7.96
N ILE A 11 -17.61 3.17 7.38
CA ILE A 11 -16.43 2.32 7.60
C ILE A 11 -15.99 2.32 9.07
N MET A 12 -16.03 3.46 9.75
CA MET A 12 -15.72 3.55 11.19
C MET A 12 -16.79 2.89 12.06
N ASN A 13 -18.03 2.77 11.59
CA ASN A 13 -19.12 2.17 12.36
C ASN A 13 -19.35 0.69 12.04
N ARG A 14 -18.68 0.14 11.02
CA ARG A 14 -18.97 -1.19 10.45
C ARG A 14 -18.89 -2.37 11.42
N GLY A 15 -18.12 -2.22 12.51
CA GLY A 15 -17.98 -3.23 13.55
C GLY A 15 -19.24 -3.37 14.43
N ARG A 16 -20.07 -2.33 14.49
CA ARG A 16 -21.32 -2.29 15.26
C ARG A 16 -22.56 -2.19 14.37
N THR A 17 -22.45 -1.51 13.23
CA THR A 17 -23.49 -1.37 12.21
C THR A 17 -22.97 -1.91 10.88
N PRO A 18 -23.33 -3.15 10.50
CA PRO A 18 -22.84 -3.76 9.27
C PRO A 18 -23.17 -2.94 8.02
N MET A 19 -22.28 -2.95 7.04
CA MET A 19 -22.54 -2.34 5.73
C MET A 19 -23.35 -3.30 4.87
N GLU A 20 -24.31 -2.78 4.10
CA GLU A 20 -25.06 -3.58 3.14
C GLU A 20 -24.15 -4.11 2.02
N PRO A 21 -24.37 -5.33 1.50
CA PRO A 21 -25.30 -6.35 1.99
C PRO A 21 -24.77 -7.07 3.25
N VAL A 22 -25.59 -7.13 4.31
CA VAL A 22 -25.21 -7.70 5.62
C VAL A 22 -24.93 -9.21 5.56
N ASP A 23 -25.76 -9.96 4.83
CA ASP A 23 -25.71 -11.44 4.78
C ASP A 23 -24.97 -11.99 3.55
N PHE A 24 -24.09 -11.19 2.94
CA PHE A 24 -23.36 -11.64 1.75
C PHE A 24 -22.31 -12.71 2.10
N VAL A 25 -22.43 -13.88 1.45
CA VAL A 25 -21.50 -15.00 1.61
C VAL A 25 -20.68 -15.19 0.31
N PRO A 26 -19.33 -15.05 0.37
CA PRO A 26 -18.47 -15.31 -0.78
C PRO A 26 -18.58 -16.74 -1.32
N ASN A 27 -18.89 -16.90 -2.61
CA ASN A 27 -18.89 -18.20 -3.30
C ASN A 27 -17.49 -18.60 -3.79
N TRP A 28 -16.67 -19.22 -2.95
CA TRP A 28 -15.25 -19.50 -3.26
C TRP A 28 -15.06 -20.43 -4.48
N ALA A 29 -16.05 -21.25 -4.81
CA ALA A 29 -16.03 -22.09 -6.01
C ALA A 29 -16.12 -21.25 -7.30
N ASP A 30 -16.85 -20.13 -7.26
CA ASP A 30 -17.01 -19.17 -8.37
C ASP A 30 -16.20 -17.89 -8.16
N GLY A 31 -15.16 -17.93 -7.33
CA GLY A 31 -14.31 -16.78 -7.03
C GLY A 31 -13.47 -16.30 -8.23
N PRO A 32 -12.99 -15.04 -8.19
CA PRO A 32 -12.31 -14.40 -9.29
C PRO A 32 -10.93 -15.02 -9.57
N ARG A 33 -10.40 -14.76 -10.76
CA ARG A 33 -9.00 -15.07 -11.06
C ARG A 33 -8.06 -14.19 -10.23
N LYS A 34 -6.99 -14.78 -9.68
CA LYS A 34 -5.99 -14.11 -8.81
C LYS A 34 -5.08 -13.09 -9.53
N SER A 35 -5.16 -13.03 -10.86
CA SER A 35 -4.50 -12.04 -11.72
C SER A 35 -5.28 -11.96 -13.03
N LYS A 36 -5.22 -10.81 -13.73
CA LYS A 36 -5.84 -10.67 -15.05
C LYS A 36 -5.15 -11.59 -16.06
N LEU A 37 -5.91 -12.06 -17.04
CA LEU A 37 -5.45 -12.95 -18.10
C LEU A 37 -5.95 -12.45 -19.45
N TYR A 38 -5.06 -11.88 -20.24
CA TYR A 38 -5.33 -11.55 -21.63
C TYR A 38 -4.92 -12.73 -22.50
N ARG A 39 -5.87 -13.30 -23.26
CA ARG A 39 -5.63 -14.45 -24.15
C ARG A 39 -5.18 -13.96 -25.52
N GLY A 40 -4.30 -14.71 -26.18
CA GLY A 40 -3.83 -14.39 -27.54
C GLY A 40 -2.94 -13.16 -27.64
N THR A 41 -2.44 -12.64 -26.52
CA THR A 41 -1.50 -11.52 -26.49
C THR A 41 -0.06 -11.99 -26.47
N ASP A 42 0.80 -11.28 -27.20
CA ASP A 42 2.24 -11.52 -27.15
C ASP A 42 2.77 -11.24 -25.74
N THR A 43 3.71 -12.08 -25.30
CA THR A 43 4.26 -12.02 -23.95
C THR A 43 5.78 -11.91 -24.00
N THR A 44 6.32 -10.90 -23.32
CA THR A 44 7.76 -10.68 -23.18
C THR A 44 8.17 -10.96 -21.73
N PRO A 45 9.08 -11.91 -21.46
CA PRO A 45 9.58 -12.13 -20.11
C PRO A 45 10.32 -10.89 -19.60
N LEU A 46 10.21 -10.61 -18.30
CA LEU A 46 10.99 -9.57 -17.65
C LEU A 46 12.25 -10.14 -17.01
N PRO A 47 13.35 -9.38 -16.98
CA PRO A 47 14.52 -9.75 -16.21
C PRO A 47 14.25 -9.64 -14.71
N ASP A 48 14.75 -10.59 -13.92
CA ASP A 48 14.63 -10.51 -12.45
C ASP A 48 15.50 -9.39 -11.85
N GLY A 49 16.51 -8.92 -12.60
CA GLY A 49 17.43 -7.82 -12.26
C GLY A 49 18.28 -8.06 -11.00
N ASP A 50 19.48 -7.50 -10.94
CA ASP A 50 20.26 -7.49 -9.71
C ASP A 50 19.76 -6.40 -8.74
N TYR A 51 19.97 -6.64 -7.44
CA TYR A 51 19.69 -5.65 -6.39
C TYR A 51 20.93 -5.42 -5.54
N PRO A 52 21.45 -4.19 -5.46
CA PRO A 52 22.70 -3.93 -4.77
C PRO A 52 22.60 -4.17 -3.26
N ALA A 53 23.58 -4.84 -2.66
CA ALA A 53 23.60 -5.11 -1.21
C ALA A 53 23.63 -3.83 -0.34
N HIS A 54 24.14 -2.71 -0.88
CA HIS A 54 24.17 -1.43 -0.18
C HIS A 54 22.83 -0.69 -0.19
N ALA A 55 21.85 -1.14 -0.99
CA ALA A 55 20.50 -0.58 -1.05
C ALA A 55 19.67 -1.06 0.16
N SER A 56 20.09 -0.67 1.35
CA SER A 56 19.46 -1.04 2.63
C SER A 56 18.12 -0.33 2.85
N LEU A 57 17.28 -0.92 3.69
CA LEU A 57 16.03 -0.27 4.13
C LEU A 57 16.30 1.04 4.87
N GLN A 58 17.40 1.14 5.63
CA GLN A 58 17.83 2.39 6.24
C GLN A 58 18.02 3.49 5.20
N ARG A 59 18.72 3.19 4.09
CA ARG A 59 18.96 4.13 2.99
C ARG A 59 17.67 4.47 2.24
N ALA A 60 16.72 3.54 2.18
CA ALA A 60 15.41 3.78 1.57
C ALA A 60 14.58 4.83 2.31
N LEU A 61 14.59 4.76 3.64
CA LEU A 61 13.83 5.63 4.54
C LEU A 61 14.53 6.97 4.78
N ASP A 62 15.85 7.00 4.64
CA ASP A 62 16.70 8.16 4.92
C ASP A 62 17.78 8.26 3.83
N PRO A 63 17.39 8.58 2.58
CA PRO A 63 18.35 8.75 1.51
C PRO A 63 19.17 10.02 1.75
N ALA A 64 20.43 9.99 1.35
CA ALA A 64 21.25 11.21 1.30
C ALA A 64 20.55 12.26 0.43
N ASP A 65 20.70 13.55 0.79
CA ASP A 65 20.19 14.72 0.06
C ASP A 65 20.69 14.72 -1.39
N THR A 66 20.01 13.95 -2.23
CA THR A 66 20.29 13.79 -3.64
C THR A 66 19.21 14.59 -4.35
N PRO A 67 19.57 15.66 -5.11
CA PRO A 67 18.58 16.41 -5.86
C PRO A 67 17.77 15.48 -6.77
N PRO A 68 16.46 15.70 -6.96
CA PRO A 68 15.63 14.85 -7.84
C PRO A 68 16.21 14.69 -9.26
N ASP A 69 16.85 15.75 -9.78
CA ASP A 69 17.50 15.74 -11.10
C ASP A 69 18.78 14.89 -11.16
N ALA A 70 19.33 14.49 -10.01
CA ALA A 70 20.46 13.57 -9.90
C ALA A 70 20.02 12.10 -9.65
N ALA A 71 18.71 11.83 -9.54
CA ALA A 71 18.22 10.46 -9.35
C ALA A 71 18.56 9.56 -10.55
N ASP A 72 18.95 8.32 -10.24
CA ASP A 72 19.31 7.34 -11.27
C ASP A 72 18.08 6.97 -12.11
N PRO A 73 18.22 6.83 -13.44
CA PRO A 73 17.12 6.45 -14.31
C PRO A 73 16.80 4.95 -14.22
N PHE A 74 15.54 4.61 -14.45
CA PHE A 74 15.11 3.23 -14.69
C PHE A 74 15.59 2.71 -16.05
N ASP A 75 15.82 1.41 -16.09
CA ASP A 75 15.91 0.59 -17.30
C ASP A 75 15.03 -0.66 -17.13
N LEU A 76 15.10 -1.59 -18.09
CA LEU A 76 14.27 -2.80 -18.06
C LEU A 76 14.63 -3.73 -16.89
N ASP A 77 15.91 -3.78 -16.50
CA ASP A 77 16.37 -4.59 -15.37
C ASP A 77 15.86 -4.03 -14.06
N ALA A 78 15.91 -2.70 -13.88
CA ALA A 78 15.37 -2.03 -12.72
C ALA A 78 13.84 -2.20 -12.63
N LEU A 79 13.12 -2.00 -13.75
CA LEU A 79 11.67 -2.20 -13.79
C LEU A 79 11.28 -3.65 -13.50
N GLY A 80 11.95 -4.62 -14.13
CA GLY A 80 11.73 -6.04 -13.92
C GLY A 80 11.96 -6.44 -12.45
N GLY A 81 13.12 -6.09 -11.90
CA GLY A 81 13.43 -6.37 -10.49
C GLY A 81 12.44 -5.75 -9.51
N MET A 82 12.04 -4.49 -9.71
CA MET A 82 11.04 -3.83 -8.87
C MET A 82 9.68 -4.54 -8.93
N LEU A 83 9.21 -4.88 -10.13
CA LEU A 83 7.94 -5.58 -10.32
C LEU A 83 7.98 -7.01 -9.76
N ARG A 84 9.13 -7.69 -9.81
CA ARG A 84 9.30 -9.04 -9.22
C ARG A 84 9.25 -8.96 -7.70
N ASP A 85 10.03 -8.05 -7.11
CA ASP A 85 10.19 -7.92 -5.67
C ASP A 85 8.95 -7.34 -4.99
N SER A 86 8.11 -6.57 -5.71
CA SER A 86 6.87 -6.02 -5.15
C SER A 86 5.67 -6.96 -5.34
N TYR A 87 5.23 -7.14 -6.59
CA TYR A 87 3.93 -7.70 -6.93
C TYR A 87 4.02 -9.01 -7.72
N GLY A 88 5.22 -9.41 -8.12
CA GLY A 88 5.53 -10.73 -8.62
C GLY A 88 5.38 -11.79 -7.53
N VAL A 89 5.18 -13.03 -7.97
CA VAL A 89 5.14 -14.16 -7.04
C VAL A 89 6.57 -14.53 -6.61
N THR A 90 6.84 -14.48 -5.31
CA THR A 90 8.18 -14.73 -4.76
C THR A 90 8.36 -16.14 -4.18
N GLY A 91 7.28 -16.80 -3.81
CA GLY A 91 7.35 -18.12 -3.18
C GLY A 91 5.97 -18.68 -2.83
N ARG A 92 5.91 -19.97 -2.52
CA ARG A 92 4.67 -20.61 -2.06
C ARG A 92 4.60 -20.54 -0.54
N ARG A 93 3.48 -20.08 0.00
CA ARG A 93 3.25 -20.09 1.46
C ARG A 93 2.81 -21.49 1.90
N LEU A 94 3.69 -22.16 2.64
CA LEU A 94 3.46 -23.51 3.16
C LEU A 94 3.57 -23.59 4.69
N GLY A 95 3.80 -22.47 5.37
CA GLY A 95 3.88 -22.39 6.82
C GLY A 95 2.53 -22.61 7.51
N VAL A 96 2.54 -23.35 8.61
CA VAL A 96 1.36 -23.54 9.47
C VAL A 96 1.15 -22.28 10.31
N GLN A 97 -0.08 -21.75 10.28
CA GLN A 97 -0.44 -20.48 10.91
C GLN A 97 -1.97 -20.37 11.10
N ALA A 98 -2.43 -19.45 11.95
CA ALA A 98 -3.82 -19.38 12.44
C ALA A 98 -4.90 -18.86 11.43
N ASN A 99 -4.52 -18.61 10.19
CA ASN A 99 -5.33 -17.99 9.13
C ASN A 99 -5.35 -18.82 7.84
N THR A 100 -4.70 -19.99 7.79
CA THR A 100 -4.73 -20.88 6.62
C THR A 100 -5.58 -22.09 6.94
N ASP A 101 -6.47 -22.45 6.00
CA ASP A 101 -7.15 -23.73 6.01
C ASP A 101 -6.15 -24.85 5.69
N LEU A 102 -5.82 -25.69 6.68
CA LEU A 102 -4.77 -26.72 6.57
C LEU A 102 -4.96 -27.67 5.36
N PRO A 103 -6.18 -28.11 5.00
CA PRO A 103 -6.42 -28.91 3.80
C PRO A 103 -6.02 -28.21 2.49
N ALA A 104 -5.95 -26.88 2.46
CA ALA A 104 -5.56 -26.13 1.27
C ALA A 104 -4.04 -26.20 0.99
N LEU A 105 -3.22 -26.43 2.02
CA LEU A 105 -1.75 -26.42 1.91
C LEU A 105 -1.19 -27.38 0.85
N PRO A 106 -1.59 -28.67 0.77
CA PRO A 106 -1.08 -29.59 -0.26
C PRO A 106 -1.59 -29.26 -1.67
N HIS A 107 -2.76 -28.63 -1.82
CA HIS A 107 -3.40 -28.45 -3.13
C HIS A 107 -2.86 -27.26 -3.90
N TYR A 108 -2.15 -27.53 -5.00
CA TYR A 108 -1.60 -26.49 -5.89
C TYR A 108 -2.65 -25.46 -6.37
N ARG A 109 -3.88 -25.92 -6.69
CA ARG A 109 -4.98 -25.05 -7.13
C ARG A 109 -5.48 -24.07 -6.06
N MET A 110 -5.16 -24.34 -4.79
CA MET A 110 -5.50 -23.49 -3.64
C MET A 110 -4.25 -22.85 -3.01
N ALA A 111 -3.10 -22.98 -3.68
CA ALA A 111 -1.84 -22.47 -3.16
C ALA A 111 -1.91 -20.95 -2.98
N THR A 112 -1.45 -20.51 -1.81
CA THR A 112 -1.24 -19.09 -1.53
C THR A 112 0.21 -18.77 -1.84
N TRP A 113 0.42 -17.66 -2.54
CA TRP A 113 1.72 -17.23 -3.02
C TRP A 113 2.14 -15.95 -2.28
N SER A 114 3.40 -15.88 -1.87
CA SER A 114 3.97 -14.66 -1.30
C SER A 114 4.28 -13.64 -2.39
N ARG A 115 4.15 -12.38 -2.00
CA ARG A 115 4.57 -11.19 -2.73
C ARG A 115 5.25 -10.24 -1.73
N GLY A 116 6.07 -9.31 -2.21
CA GLY A 116 6.73 -8.32 -1.35
C GLY A 116 5.75 -7.31 -0.77
N SER A 117 4.77 -6.87 -1.56
CA SER A 117 3.71 -5.97 -1.09
C SER A 117 2.64 -6.71 -0.29
N ALA A 118 2.15 -6.08 0.77
CA ALA A 118 0.97 -6.50 1.51
C ALA A 118 -0.30 -6.25 0.68
N ALA A 119 -1.34 -7.04 0.92
CA ALA A 119 -2.66 -6.82 0.34
C ALA A 119 -3.75 -7.39 1.25
N GLY A 120 -4.89 -6.70 1.32
CA GLY A 120 -6.07 -7.10 2.06
C GLY A 120 -6.51 -8.52 1.69
N GLY A 121 -6.47 -9.42 2.68
CA GLY A 121 -6.88 -10.81 2.50
C GLY A 121 -6.01 -11.62 1.52
N GLY A 122 -4.87 -11.09 1.06
CA GLY A 122 -4.02 -11.73 0.05
C GLY A 122 -4.72 -11.88 -1.30
N LEU A 123 -5.61 -10.95 -1.66
CA LEU A 123 -6.38 -11.00 -2.92
C LEU A 123 -5.67 -10.32 -4.09
N TYR A 124 -4.80 -9.35 -3.82
CA TYR A 124 -3.95 -8.66 -4.79
C TYR A 124 -4.72 -8.07 -5.98
N PRO A 125 -5.65 -7.11 -5.76
CA PRO A 125 -6.55 -6.58 -6.78
C PRO A 125 -5.94 -5.52 -7.71
N VAL A 126 -4.74 -5.01 -7.39
CA VAL A 126 -4.07 -3.99 -8.20
C VAL A 126 -3.61 -4.59 -9.53
N SER A 127 -4.02 -4.00 -10.64
CA SER A 127 -3.50 -4.25 -11.98
C SER A 127 -2.35 -3.29 -12.26
N VAL A 128 -1.24 -3.77 -12.82
CA VAL A 128 -0.11 -2.92 -13.21
C VAL A 128 0.02 -2.93 -14.72
N TYR A 129 -0.17 -1.77 -15.34
CA TYR A 129 0.06 -1.55 -16.75
C TYR A 129 1.33 -0.71 -16.94
N TRP A 130 2.16 -1.05 -17.92
CA TRP A 130 3.25 -0.22 -18.39
C TRP A 130 2.90 0.37 -19.76
N VAL A 131 2.72 1.68 -19.79
CA VAL A 131 2.64 2.44 -21.04
C VAL A 131 4.06 2.86 -21.39
N SER A 132 4.61 2.22 -22.42
CA SER A 132 5.98 2.44 -22.86
C SER A 132 5.99 3.24 -24.16
N GLY A 133 6.66 4.39 -24.16
CA GLY A 133 6.96 5.18 -25.36
C GLY A 133 8.27 4.78 -26.02
N ALA A 134 8.68 5.57 -27.02
CA ALA A 134 9.83 5.32 -27.88
C ALA A 134 11.19 5.17 -27.17
N SER A 135 11.37 5.74 -25.97
CA SER A 135 12.64 5.67 -25.24
C SER A 135 12.91 4.30 -24.58
N GLY A 136 11.87 3.49 -24.40
CA GLY A 136 11.97 2.14 -23.85
C GLY A 136 12.56 1.13 -24.84
N PRO A 137 13.02 -0.06 -24.38
CA PRO A 137 13.59 -1.09 -25.25
C PRO A 137 12.53 -1.88 -26.03
N LEU A 138 11.29 -1.94 -25.54
CA LEU A 138 10.20 -2.65 -26.20
C LEU A 138 9.58 -1.80 -27.32
N THR A 139 8.73 -2.42 -28.15
CA THR A 139 7.87 -1.68 -29.07
C THR A 139 6.91 -0.79 -28.26
N PRO A 140 6.75 0.50 -28.61
CA PRO A 140 5.82 1.36 -27.89
C PRO A 140 4.41 0.80 -27.84
N GLY A 141 3.72 1.00 -26.71
CA GLY A 141 2.44 0.36 -26.48
C GLY A 141 1.99 0.34 -25.02
N VAL A 142 0.87 -0.36 -24.80
CA VAL A 142 0.34 -0.66 -23.47
C VAL A 142 0.60 -2.12 -23.15
N HIS A 143 1.22 -2.38 -22.02
CA HIS A 143 1.56 -3.71 -21.54
C HIS A 143 0.93 -3.97 -20.18
N HIS A 144 0.42 -5.18 -19.93
CA HIS A 144 -0.01 -5.60 -18.59
C HIS A 144 1.03 -6.52 -17.96
N TYR A 145 1.37 -6.28 -16.69
CA TYR A 145 2.28 -7.14 -15.94
C TYR A 145 1.61 -8.43 -15.45
N ALA A 146 1.92 -9.55 -16.09
CA ALA A 146 1.47 -10.88 -15.68
C ALA A 146 2.30 -11.40 -14.50
N THR A 147 1.86 -11.03 -13.28
CA THR A 147 2.50 -11.35 -11.99
C THR A 147 2.92 -12.82 -11.78
N SER A 148 2.16 -13.78 -12.33
CA SER A 148 2.43 -15.21 -12.18
C SER A 148 3.55 -15.75 -13.09
N ARG A 149 3.88 -15.02 -14.15
CA ARG A 149 4.90 -15.41 -15.14
C ARG A 149 6.11 -14.48 -15.17
N HIS A 150 6.09 -13.43 -14.36
CA HIS A 150 7.05 -12.35 -14.40
C HIS A 150 7.31 -11.86 -15.84
N SER A 151 6.25 -11.41 -16.51
CA SER A 151 6.26 -11.06 -17.93
C SER A 151 5.28 -9.94 -18.26
N LEU A 152 5.48 -9.27 -19.39
CA LEU A 152 4.60 -8.24 -19.92
C LEU A 152 3.75 -8.81 -21.06
N GLN A 153 2.43 -8.69 -20.95
CA GLN A 153 1.50 -9.00 -22.03
C GLN A 153 1.20 -7.74 -22.83
N ARG A 154 1.49 -7.71 -24.13
CA ARG A 154 1.23 -6.55 -24.99
C ARG A 154 -0.26 -6.47 -25.33
N LEU A 155 -0.90 -5.38 -24.89
CA LEU A 155 -2.33 -5.13 -25.06
C LEU A 155 -2.61 -4.17 -26.22
N LEU A 156 -1.69 -3.26 -26.49
CA LEU A 156 -1.78 -2.27 -27.55
C LEU A 156 -0.40 -2.01 -28.14
N THR A 157 -0.32 -1.83 -29.46
CA THR A 157 0.91 -1.43 -30.17
C THR A 157 0.73 -0.01 -30.70
N GLY A 158 1.73 0.84 -30.48
CA GLY A 158 1.73 2.25 -30.85
C GLY A 158 2.10 3.14 -29.67
N ASP A 159 2.79 4.26 -29.94
CA ASP A 159 3.14 5.21 -28.89
C ASP A 159 1.91 6.00 -28.46
N VAL A 160 1.44 5.72 -27.24
CA VAL A 160 0.31 6.41 -26.58
C VAL A 160 0.75 7.16 -25.33
N SER A 161 2.07 7.33 -25.12
CA SER A 161 2.64 8.01 -23.96
C SER A 161 2.18 9.47 -23.85
N GLY A 162 1.97 10.14 -24.99
CA GLY A 162 1.40 11.48 -25.05
C GLY A 162 -0.01 11.58 -24.45
N ARG A 163 -0.85 10.54 -24.60
CA ARG A 163 -2.19 10.51 -24.01
C ARG A 163 -2.16 10.41 -22.50
N VAL A 164 -1.19 9.67 -21.96
CA VAL A 164 -0.97 9.60 -20.51
C VAL A 164 -0.50 10.94 -20.00
N ARG A 165 0.47 11.59 -20.67
CA ARG A 165 0.92 12.95 -20.33
C ARG A 165 -0.22 13.96 -20.32
N GLU A 166 -1.08 13.94 -21.34
CA GLU A 166 -2.28 14.78 -21.41
C GLU A 166 -3.24 14.50 -20.24
N ALA A 167 -3.46 13.24 -19.87
CA ALA A 167 -4.32 12.87 -18.74
C ALA A 167 -3.77 13.36 -17.40
N LEU A 168 -2.44 13.38 -17.24
CA LEU A 168 -1.78 13.83 -16.02
C LEU A 168 -1.81 15.35 -15.84
N GLY A 169 -1.86 16.10 -16.95
CA GLY A 169 -1.81 17.56 -16.97
C GLY A 169 -0.43 18.14 -16.63
N GLU A 170 -0.25 19.44 -16.87
CA GLU A 170 1.05 20.13 -16.75
C GLU A 170 1.63 20.16 -15.34
N ARG A 171 0.77 20.10 -14.31
CA ARG A 171 1.18 20.15 -12.88
C ARG A 171 1.56 18.77 -12.33
N ALA A 172 1.79 17.77 -13.18
CA ALA A 172 2.00 16.39 -12.72
C ALA A 172 3.38 16.22 -12.10
N PRO A 173 3.50 15.41 -11.03
CA PRO A 173 4.79 15.10 -10.46
C PRO A 173 5.62 14.23 -11.42
N GLY A 174 6.95 14.31 -11.31
CA GLY A 174 7.89 13.46 -12.04
C GLY A 174 8.55 14.11 -13.27
N PRO A 175 9.51 13.41 -13.90
CA PRO A 175 10.26 13.92 -15.04
C PRO A 175 9.44 13.90 -16.34
N GLU A 176 9.86 14.74 -17.30
CA GLU A 176 9.42 14.60 -18.69
C GLU A 176 9.88 13.25 -19.26
N THR A 177 8.97 12.28 -19.24
CA THR A 177 9.20 10.89 -19.65
C THR A 177 8.15 10.43 -20.65
N ASP A 178 8.39 9.31 -21.31
CA ASP A 178 7.39 8.58 -22.11
C ASP A 178 7.12 7.18 -21.52
N GLN A 179 7.56 6.92 -20.28
CA GLN A 179 7.40 5.66 -19.57
C GLN A 179 6.52 5.86 -18.33
N TYR A 180 5.38 5.17 -18.27
CA TYR A 180 4.42 5.31 -17.17
C TYR A 180 3.95 3.95 -16.67
N LEU A 181 3.92 3.76 -15.35
CA LEU A 181 3.13 2.69 -14.75
C LEU A 181 1.74 3.23 -14.39
N VAL A 182 0.70 2.55 -14.85
CA VAL A 182 -0.70 2.90 -14.55
C VAL A 182 -1.27 1.81 -13.66
N LEU A 183 -1.75 2.17 -12.48
CA LEU A 183 -2.27 1.25 -11.47
C LEU A 183 -3.79 1.24 -11.52
N GLY A 184 -4.34 0.13 -12.01
CA GLY A 184 -5.78 -0.17 -11.94
C GLY A 184 -6.15 -0.96 -10.70
N VAL A 185 -7.42 -1.00 -10.34
CA VAL A 185 -7.96 -1.87 -9.29
C VAL A 185 -9.17 -2.61 -9.83
N LYS A 186 -9.04 -3.92 -10.05
CA LYS A 186 -10.17 -4.75 -10.49
C LYS A 186 -11.07 -5.07 -9.29
N TYR A 187 -12.19 -4.36 -9.18
CA TYR A 187 -13.03 -4.40 -7.97
C TYR A 187 -13.49 -5.80 -7.59
N TRP A 188 -13.92 -6.60 -8.58
CA TRP A 188 -14.42 -7.95 -8.32
C TRP A 188 -13.38 -8.88 -7.65
N GLN A 189 -12.07 -8.67 -7.88
CA GLN A 189 -11.03 -9.47 -7.23
C GLN A 189 -11.03 -9.37 -5.71
N ASN A 190 -11.50 -8.23 -5.17
CA ASN A 190 -11.56 -7.97 -3.74
C ASN A 190 -13.01 -7.99 -3.21
N ALA A 191 -13.96 -7.41 -3.95
CA ALA A 191 -15.38 -7.34 -3.59
C ALA A 191 -16.08 -8.69 -3.49
N PHE A 192 -15.59 -9.69 -4.22
CA PHE A 192 -16.01 -11.07 -4.01
C PHE A 192 -15.89 -11.53 -2.54
N LYS A 193 -14.91 -11.03 -1.79
CA LYS A 193 -14.71 -11.34 -0.36
C LYS A 193 -15.20 -10.20 0.55
N TYR A 194 -14.95 -8.96 0.16
CA TYR A 194 -15.09 -7.79 1.03
C TYR A 194 -16.28 -6.90 0.70
N ASN A 195 -17.21 -7.32 -0.16
CA ASN A 195 -18.44 -6.59 -0.51
C ASN A 195 -18.24 -5.06 -0.63
N SER A 196 -19.03 -4.27 0.07
CA SER A 196 -18.95 -2.80 0.16
C SER A 196 -17.72 -2.28 0.92
N PHE A 197 -17.07 -3.10 1.76
CA PHE A 197 -15.80 -2.74 2.42
C PHE A 197 -14.60 -2.67 1.45
N THR A 198 -14.77 -3.17 0.24
CA THR A 198 -13.71 -3.27 -0.78
C THR A 198 -12.98 -1.96 -1.05
N PHE A 199 -13.71 -0.85 -1.25
CA PHE A 199 -13.10 0.40 -1.69
C PHE A 199 -12.06 0.92 -0.68
N HIS A 200 -12.34 0.75 0.61
CA HIS A 200 -11.40 1.01 1.70
C HIS A 200 -10.15 0.13 1.61
N VAL A 201 -10.33 -1.19 1.48
CA VAL A 201 -9.22 -2.17 1.43
C VAL A 201 -8.31 -1.92 0.22
N VAL A 202 -8.89 -1.76 -0.97
CA VAL A 202 -8.09 -1.67 -2.20
C VAL A 202 -7.34 -0.34 -2.32
N SER A 203 -7.87 0.73 -1.73
CA SER A 203 -7.15 2.00 -1.65
C SER A 203 -5.87 1.86 -0.82
N MET A 204 -5.91 1.08 0.27
CA MET A 204 -4.72 0.74 1.05
C MET A 204 -3.77 -0.19 0.28
N ASP A 205 -4.29 -1.15 -0.48
CA ASP A 205 -3.46 -2.05 -1.30
C ASP A 205 -2.63 -1.29 -2.34
N VAL A 206 -3.20 -0.23 -2.96
CA VAL A 206 -2.46 0.67 -3.86
C VAL A 206 -1.34 1.38 -3.11
N GLY A 207 -1.64 1.94 -1.94
CA GLY A 207 -0.65 2.58 -1.08
C GLY A 207 0.50 1.67 -0.66
N ALA A 208 0.19 0.44 -0.29
CA ALA A 208 1.19 -0.56 0.06
C ALA A 208 2.11 -0.91 -1.12
N LEU A 209 1.58 -0.99 -2.35
CA LEU A 209 2.38 -1.20 -3.54
C LEU A 209 3.27 0.01 -3.85
N LEU A 210 2.72 1.23 -3.81
CA LEU A 210 3.48 2.46 -4.04
C LEU A 210 4.62 2.62 -3.03
N ALA A 211 4.38 2.38 -1.74
CA ALA A 211 5.42 2.39 -0.72
C ALA A 211 6.50 1.33 -0.98
N THR A 212 6.11 0.14 -1.45
CA THR A 212 7.07 -0.90 -1.83
C THR A 212 8.00 -0.39 -2.93
N TRP A 213 7.45 0.26 -3.96
CA TRP A 213 8.23 0.81 -5.06
C TRP A 213 9.13 1.96 -4.62
N ARG A 214 8.64 2.88 -3.77
CA ARG A 214 9.48 3.95 -3.22
C ARG A 214 10.64 3.41 -2.41
N LEU A 215 10.40 2.48 -1.49
CA LEU A 215 11.47 1.86 -0.69
C LEU A 215 12.50 1.18 -1.59
N TRP A 216 12.03 0.42 -2.59
CA TRP A 216 12.90 -0.30 -3.52
C TRP A 216 13.76 0.65 -4.37
N ALA A 217 13.17 1.75 -4.85
CA ALA A 217 13.82 2.76 -5.71
C ALA A 217 14.78 3.67 -4.94
N ARG A 218 14.33 4.27 -3.82
CA ARG A 218 15.13 5.23 -3.03
C ARG A 218 16.41 4.61 -2.49
N ALA A 219 16.35 3.35 -2.08
CA ALA A 219 17.54 2.61 -1.66
C ALA A 219 18.61 2.49 -2.76
N ARG A 220 18.20 2.55 -4.03
CA ARG A 220 19.08 2.54 -5.22
C ARG A 220 19.42 3.92 -5.76
N GLY A 221 19.03 5.00 -5.07
CA GLY A 221 19.20 6.38 -5.59
C GLY A 221 18.24 6.73 -6.74
N MET A 222 17.18 5.95 -6.93
CA MET A 222 16.12 6.21 -7.90
C MET A 222 14.92 6.85 -7.19
N GLU A 223 14.14 7.66 -7.91
CA GLU A 223 12.95 8.31 -7.35
C GLU A 223 11.68 7.90 -8.10
N ILE A 224 10.59 7.83 -7.34
CA ILE A 224 9.24 7.55 -7.82
C ILE A 224 8.29 8.53 -7.14
N GLU A 225 7.56 9.28 -7.96
CA GLU A 225 6.60 10.29 -7.51
C GLU A 225 5.23 9.98 -8.15
N PRO A 226 4.31 9.32 -7.41
CA PRO A 226 3.00 8.93 -7.93
C PRO A 226 2.07 10.15 -8.08
N ALA A 227 1.39 10.21 -9.23
CA ALA A 227 0.23 11.06 -9.44
C ALA A 227 -1.03 10.31 -9.00
N LEU A 228 -1.82 10.93 -8.14
CA LEU A 228 -3.13 10.42 -7.68
C LEU A 228 -4.28 11.20 -8.31
N TRP A 229 -4.07 12.43 -8.77
CA TRP A 229 -5.05 13.22 -9.54
C TRP A 229 -4.67 13.26 -11.01
N PHE A 230 -5.61 12.93 -11.88
CA PHE A 230 -5.48 12.87 -13.34
C PHE A 230 -6.86 12.63 -13.97
N ASP A 231 -6.99 12.84 -15.27
CA ASP A 231 -8.18 12.46 -16.05
C ASP A 231 -8.32 10.93 -16.11
N GLU A 232 -9.03 10.37 -15.13
CA GLU A 232 -9.23 8.93 -14.99
C GLU A 232 -10.02 8.35 -16.17
N HIS A 233 -11.02 9.09 -16.69
CA HIS A 233 -11.84 8.64 -17.82
C HIS A 233 -11.00 8.42 -19.07
N ARG A 234 -10.10 9.36 -19.37
CA ARG A 234 -9.16 9.22 -20.49
C ARG A 234 -8.27 7.99 -20.37
N LEU A 235 -7.84 7.64 -19.16
CA LEU A 235 -7.03 6.45 -18.94
C LEU A 235 -7.84 5.16 -18.98
N THR A 236 -9.06 5.13 -18.44
CA THR A 236 -9.94 3.95 -18.56
C THR A 236 -10.32 3.68 -20.01
N ASP A 237 -10.57 4.73 -20.80
CA ASP A 237 -10.85 4.63 -22.23
C ASP A 237 -9.63 4.08 -22.99
N LEU A 238 -8.43 4.58 -22.71
CA LEU A 238 -7.19 4.07 -23.30
C LEU A 238 -6.97 2.58 -22.96
N LEU A 239 -7.23 2.20 -21.71
CA LEU A 239 -7.08 0.84 -21.21
C LEU A 239 -8.22 -0.11 -21.64
N GLY A 240 -9.28 0.41 -22.24
CA GLY A 240 -10.43 -0.40 -22.68
C GLY A 240 -11.15 -1.11 -21.53
N VAL A 241 -11.14 -0.52 -20.33
CA VAL A 241 -11.78 -1.08 -19.13
C VAL A 241 -12.98 -0.24 -18.71
N GLY A 242 -14.07 -0.89 -18.27
CA GLY A 242 -15.21 -0.18 -17.71
C GLY A 242 -14.85 0.44 -16.36
N ALA A 243 -15.06 1.74 -16.19
CA ALA A 243 -14.66 2.47 -14.98
C ALA A 243 -15.27 1.90 -13.68
N GLU A 244 -16.48 1.31 -13.74
CA GLU A 244 -17.13 0.65 -12.59
C GLU A 244 -16.64 -0.78 -12.34
N GLU A 245 -15.88 -1.37 -13.26
CA GLU A 245 -15.27 -2.70 -13.14
C GLU A 245 -13.82 -2.60 -12.66
N GLU A 246 -13.11 -1.58 -13.15
CA GLU A 246 -11.73 -1.28 -12.80
C GLU A 246 -11.48 0.23 -12.81
N GLY A 247 -11.21 0.78 -11.62
CA GLY A 247 -10.80 2.18 -11.46
C GLY A 247 -9.29 2.35 -11.61
N VAL A 248 -8.83 3.53 -12.04
CA VAL A 248 -7.40 3.87 -12.11
C VAL A 248 -7.03 4.75 -10.91
N PHE A 249 -6.15 4.24 -10.05
CA PHE A 249 -5.89 4.84 -8.74
C PHE A 249 -4.62 5.68 -8.70
N ALA A 250 -3.61 5.31 -9.47
CA ALA A 250 -2.35 6.03 -9.52
C ALA A 250 -1.69 5.90 -10.89
N VAL A 251 -0.89 6.89 -11.24
CA VAL A 251 0.04 6.83 -12.37
C VAL A 251 1.42 7.19 -11.85
N VAL A 252 2.44 6.44 -12.25
CA VAL A 252 3.83 6.65 -11.84
C VAL A 252 4.67 6.92 -13.09
N PRO A 253 5.04 8.19 -13.34
CA PRO A 253 6.03 8.53 -14.34
C PRO A 253 7.41 8.00 -13.93
N LEU A 254 8.11 7.33 -14.84
CA LEU A 254 9.45 6.80 -14.58
C LEU A 254 10.50 7.62 -15.30
N ARG A 255 11.51 8.11 -14.57
CA ARG A 255 12.74 8.60 -15.23
C ARG A 255 13.36 7.43 -15.98
N TRP A 256 13.52 7.52 -17.30
CA TRP A 256 13.99 6.39 -18.09
C TRP A 256 15.35 6.65 -18.73
N ARG A 257 16.21 5.63 -18.75
CA ARG A 257 17.50 5.69 -19.43
C ARG A 257 17.26 5.64 -20.93
N ARG A 258 17.43 6.78 -21.60
CA ARG A 258 17.26 6.89 -23.05
C ARG A 258 18.32 6.09 -23.78
N ASP A 259 17.89 5.20 -24.66
CA ASP A 259 18.78 4.63 -25.67
C ASP A 259 19.08 5.69 -26.74
N ALA A 260 20.35 6.12 -26.82
CA ALA A 260 20.80 7.18 -27.71
C ALA A 260 20.60 6.89 -29.22
N HIS A 261 20.21 5.66 -29.57
CA HIS A 261 20.10 5.17 -30.94
C HIS A 261 18.66 5.11 -31.50
N ARG A 262 17.63 5.49 -30.73
CA ARG A 262 16.24 5.51 -31.25
C ARG A 262 15.82 6.93 -31.64
N PRO A 263 15.55 7.22 -32.92
CA PRO A 263 14.97 8.50 -33.32
C PRO A 263 13.60 8.68 -32.66
N SER A 264 13.27 9.90 -32.24
CA SER A 264 11.94 10.22 -31.73
C SER A 264 10.91 9.90 -32.82
N ALA A 265 10.00 8.97 -32.54
CA ALA A 265 8.90 8.70 -33.45
C ALA A 265 8.02 9.96 -33.58
N PRO A 266 7.49 10.26 -34.78
CA PRO A 266 6.54 11.36 -34.93
C PRO A 266 5.31 11.13 -34.04
N THR A 267 4.83 12.20 -33.42
CA THR A 267 3.63 12.20 -32.59
C THR A 267 2.44 11.72 -33.42
N ALA A 268 1.84 10.58 -33.06
CA ALA A 268 0.67 10.09 -33.76
C ALA A 268 -0.53 11.05 -33.56
N THR A 269 -0.97 11.66 -34.65
CA THR A 269 -2.14 12.54 -34.72
C THR A 269 -3.45 11.75 -34.82
N GLY A 270 -4.43 12.12 -33.99
CA GLY A 270 -5.87 12.04 -34.29
C GLY A 270 -6.48 10.67 -34.60
N GLY A 271 -7.00 9.99 -33.57
CA GLY A 271 -7.88 8.82 -33.69
C GLY A 271 -8.22 8.26 -32.32
N THR A 272 -9.38 7.63 -32.09
CA THR A 272 -9.68 6.95 -30.82
C THR A 272 -8.92 5.62 -30.76
N VAL A 273 -7.79 5.59 -30.04
CA VAL A 273 -6.95 4.41 -29.85
C VAL A 273 -7.15 3.89 -28.43
N ALA A 274 -7.54 2.64 -28.30
CA ALA A 274 -7.83 1.96 -27.04
C ALA A 274 -7.42 0.49 -27.11
N VAL A 275 -7.08 -0.08 -25.95
CA VAL A 275 -6.89 -1.53 -25.79
C VAL A 275 -8.18 -2.25 -26.13
N THR A 276 -8.11 -3.24 -27.01
CA THR A 276 -9.25 -4.10 -27.38
C THR A 276 -9.18 -5.48 -26.73
N ALA A 277 -8.02 -5.84 -26.18
CA ALA A 277 -7.83 -7.10 -25.46
C ALA A 277 -8.64 -7.07 -24.15
N SER A 278 -9.50 -8.06 -23.96
CA SER A 278 -10.33 -8.18 -22.75
C SER A 278 -9.74 -9.17 -21.75
N ASP A 279 -9.96 -8.90 -20.47
CA ASP A 279 -9.58 -9.81 -19.39
C ASP A 279 -10.48 -11.05 -19.34
N SER A 280 -9.86 -12.23 -19.21
CA SER A 280 -10.56 -13.50 -19.07
C SER A 280 -10.85 -13.80 -17.59
N GLU A 281 -12.02 -13.35 -17.13
CA GLU A 281 -12.55 -13.70 -15.82
C GLU A 281 -12.85 -15.22 -15.70
N ARG A 282 -12.63 -15.77 -14.50
CA ARG A 282 -13.00 -17.12 -14.09
C ARG A 282 -14.44 -17.19 -13.56
N SER A 283 -14.88 -16.21 -12.78
CA SER A 283 -16.23 -16.17 -12.20
C SER A 283 -17.30 -16.21 -13.27
N ARG A 284 -18.34 -17.01 -13.05
CA ARG A 284 -19.55 -17.02 -13.88
C ARG A 284 -20.49 -15.88 -13.51
N THR A 285 -20.54 -15.56 -12.21
CA THR A 285 -21.34 -14.44 -11.69
C THR A 285 -20.41 -13.38 -11.11
N VAL A 286 -20.61 -12.13 -11.52
CA VAL A 286 -19.92 -10.96 -10.98
C VAL A 286 -20.95 -10.09 -10.28
N HIS A 287 -20.74 -9.79 -9.01
CA HIS A 287 -21.60 -8.89 -8.25
C HIS A 287 -21.00 -7.49 -8.22
N ARG A 288 -21.85 -6.48 -8.38
CA ARG A 288 -21.51 -5.07 -8.13
C ARG A 288 -22.19 -4.66 -6.82
N PHE A 289 -21.48 -3.86 -6.03
CA PHE A 289 -21.95 -3.36 -4.75
C PHE A 289 -22.13 -1.85 -4.87
N GLU A 290 -23.26 -1.35 -4.39
CA GLU A 290 -23.65 0.05 -4.57
C GLU A 290 -22.59 1.01 -4.02
N ASP A 291 -22.14 0.81 -2.78
CA ASP A 291 -21.10 1.64 -2.16
C ASP A 291 -19.79 1.68 -2.96
N VAL A 292 -19.39 0.56 -3.56
CA VAL A 292 -18.17 0.50 -4.38
C VAL A 292 -18.35 1.31 -5.66
N THR A 293 -19.49 1.15 -6.32
CA THR A 293 -19.82 1.89 -7.55
C THR A 293 -19.95 3.39 -7.27
N THR A 294 -20.64 3.76 -6.19
CA THR A 294 -20.80 5.15 -5.75
C THR A 294 -19.44 5.77 -5.46
N MET A 295 -18.61 5.12 -4.64
CA MET A 295 -17.26 5.60 -4.34
C MET A 295 -16.39 5.73 -5.60
N GLN A 296 -16.47 4.79 -6.55
CA GLN A 296 -15.79 4.93 -7.84
C GLN A 296 -16.23 6.19 -8.58
N ARG A 297 -17.54 6.45 -8.70
CA ARG A 297 -18.07 7.61 -9.43
C ARG A 297 -17.63 8.93 -8.80
N VAL A 298 -17.80 9.10 -7.48
CA VAL A 298 -17.46 10.37 -6.83
C VAL A 298 -15.97 10.64 -6.81
N THR A 299 -15.16 9.61 -6.60
CA THR A 299 -13.69 9.77 -6.61
C THR A 299 -13.13 9.97 -8.02
N ALA A 300 -13.85 9.58 -9.08
CA ALA A 300 -13.50 9.88 -10.46
C ALA A 300 -13.99 11.27 -10.93
N GLY A 301 -15.13 11.76 -10.41
CA GLY A 301 -15.85 12.93 -10.94
C GLY A 301 -15.09 14.25 -10.93
N ARG A 302 -14.09 14.41 -10.05
CA ARG A 302 -13.19 15.58 -9.99
C ARG A 302 -11.72 15.18 -10.03
N ALA A 303 -11.40 14.06 -10.67
CA ALA A 303 -10.04 13.51 -10.65
C ALA A 303 -8.99 14.41 -11.32
N ALA A 304 -9.39 15.27 -12.27
CA ALA A 304 -8.50 16.23 -12.92
C ALA A 304 -8.25 17.51 -12.09
N ASP A 305 -9.02 17.75 -11.03
CA ASP A 305 -8.89 18.92 -10.15
C ASP A 305 -7.76 18.67 -9.14
N ARG A 306 -6.52 18.54 -9.62
CA ARG A 306 -5.36 18.29 -8.74
C ARG A 306 -5.23 19.43 -7.71
N PRO A 307 -5.30 19.15 -6.40
CA PRO A 307 -5.16 20.17 -5.36
C PRO A 307 -3.74 20.72 -5.33
N ALA A 308 -3.56 21.89 -4.73
CA ALA A 308 -2.23 22.37 -4.39
C ALA A 308 -1.78 21.77 -3.05
N PRO A 309 -0.46 21.58 -2.83
CA PRO A 309 0.06 20.99 -1.60
C PRO A 309 -0.47 21.66 -0.32
N GLN A 310 -0.59 23.00 -0.32
CA GLN A 310 -1.08 23.76 0.83
C GLN A 310 -2.55 23.50 1.18
N ASP A 311 -3.37 22.97 0.26
CA ASP A 311 -4.80 22.72 0.52
C ASP A 311 -4.97 21.66 1.62
N LEU A 312 -3.99 20.75 1.75
CA LEU A 312 -3.97 19.68 2.73
C LEU A 312 -3.53 20.14 4.14
N THR A 313 -3.08 21.39 4.32
CA THR A 313 -2.56 21.90 5.60
C THR A 313 -3.59 21.77 6.74
N ALA A 314 -4.87 22.06 6.45
CA ALA A 314 -5.94 21.97 7.44
C ALA A 314 -6.23 20.53 7.91
N ALA A 315 -5.79 19.54 7.12
CA ALA A 315 -5.98 18.11 7.39
C ALA A 315 -4.80 17.46 8.12
N LEU A 316 -3.73 18.21 8.41
CA LEU A 316 -2.58 17.72 9.17
C LEU A 316 -3.01 17.18 10.55
N PRO A 317 -2.36 16.12 11.06
CA PRO A 317 -2.56 15.63 12.41
C PRO A 317 -2.34 16.75 13.42
N LEU A 318 -3.16 16.78 14.47
CA LEU A 318 -2.95 17.74 15.55
C LEU A 318 -1.68 17.38 16.34
N PRO A 319 -0.98 18.36 16.93
CA PRO A 319 0.18 18.04 17.76
C PRO A 319 -0.23 17.16 18.96
N PRO A 320 0.69 16.31 19.46
CA PRO A 320 0.47 15.57 20.69
C PRO A 320 0.17 16.49 21.88
N ASP A 321 -0.58 15.98 22.86
CA ASP A 321 -0.81 16.73 24.10
C ASP A 321 0.47 16.80 24.94
N ALA A 322 0.91 18.01 25.26
CA ALA A 322 2.08 18.26 26.09
C ALA A 322 1.89 17.82 27.55
N ALA A 323 0.65 17.64 28.01
CA ALA A 323 0.35 17.20 29.38
C ALA A 323 0.64 15.70 29.62
N GLY A 324 0.69 14.89 28.57
CA GLY A 324 0.98 13.46 28.68
C GLY A 324 2.42 13.20 29.09
N PRO A 325 2.70 12.18 29.94
CA PRO A 325 4.06 11.85 30.35
C PRO A 325 4.92 11.53 29.12
N ARG A 326 6.10 12.17 29.04
CA ARG A 326 7.07 11.96 27.97
C ARG A 326 7.90 10.72 28.24
N VAL A 327 8.01 9.84 27.24
CA VAL A 327 8.95 8.72 27.23
C VAL A 327 9.88 8.91 26.03
N ALA A 328 11.15 9.23 26.30
CA ALA A 328 12.15 9.37 25.25
C ALA A 328 12.39 8.02 24.55
N LEU A 329 12.42 8.03 23.21
CA LEU A 329 12.84 6.85 22.45
C LEU A 329 14.36 6.86 22.29
N PRO A 330 15.03 5.69 22.40
CA PRO A 330 16.46 5.60 22.10
C PRO A 330 16.70 5.71 20.59
N GLU A 331 17.98 5.77 20.21
CA GLU A 331 18.39 5.60 18.82
C GLU A 331 17.75 4.34 18.19
N PRO A 332 17.10 4.47 17.02
CA PRO A 332 16.50 3.34 16.32
C PRO A 332 17.50 2.22 16.02
N ALA A 333 17.05 0.97 16.17
CA ALA A 333 17.82 -0.18 15.71
C ALA A 333 18.09 -0.07 14.19
N PRO A 334 19.31 -0.40 13.72
CA PRO A 334 19.69 -0.14 12.33
C PRO A 334 19.02 -1.11 11.36
N LEU A 335 18.43 -0.59 10.29
CA LEU A 335 17.73 -1.36 9.25
C LEU A 335 18.67 -1.73 8.10
N THR A 336 19.65 -2.59 8.38
CA THR A 336 20.79 -2.90 7.48
C THR A 336 20.47 -3.84 6.33
N ALA A 337 19.40 -4.64 6.42
CA ALA A 337 19.00 -5.54 5.35
C ALA A 337 18.70 -4.77 4.05
N ASP A 338 19.13 -5.31 2.91
CA ASP A 338 18.72 -4.79 1.61
C ASP A 338 17.21 -4.93 1.42
N VAL A 339 16.60 -3.98 0.71
CA VAL A 339 15.14 -3.92 0.58
C VAL A 339 14.58 -5.16 -0.11
N ARG A 340 15.28 -5.73 -1.12
CA ARG A 340 14.86 -6.98 -1.78
C ARG A 340 14.76 -8.11 -0.77
N SER A 341 15.81 -8.33 0.02
CA SER A 341 15.83 -9.37 1.05
C SER A 341 14.69 -9.17 2.05
N ALA A 342 14.53 -7.94 2.57
CA ALA A 342 13.45 -7.63 3.51
C ALA A 342 12.05 -7.88 2.92
N LEU A 343 11.81 -7.48 1.67
CA LEU A 343 10.53 -7.71 0.98
C LEU A 343 10.26 -9.20 0.74
N ARG A 344 11.29 -9.97 0.35
CA ARG A 344 11.16 -11.41 0.07
C ARG A 344 10.97 -12.23 1.35
N SER A 345 11.56 -11.83 2.48
CA SER A 345 11.35 -12.48 3.79
C SER A 345 10.08 -12.03 4.51
N ARG A 346 9.51 -10.88 4.11
CA ARG A 346 8.29 -10.33 4.71
C ARG A 346 7.14 -11.33 4.63
N ARG A 347 6.50 -11.57 5.77
CA ARG A 347 5.27 -12.36 5.89
C ARG A 347 4.36 -11.77 6.96
N SER A 348 3.08 -12.11 6.89
CA SER A 348 2.14 -11.80 7.97
C SER A 348 2.23 -12.88 9.04
N SER A 349 2.38 -12.47 10.29
CA SER A 349 2.73 -13.37 11.40
C SER A 349 1.61 -14.30 11.84
N PHE A 350 0.34 -13.92 11.69
CA PHE A 350 -0.84 -14.74 12.03
C PHE A 350 -0.68 -15.73 13.20
N GLY A 351 -0.88 -15.24 14.42
CA GLY A 351 -0.92 -16.08 15.63
C GLY A 351 0.44 -16.60 16.10
N ARG A 352 1.54 -16.10 15.54
CA ARG A 352 2.92 -16.51 15.89
C ARG A 352 3.59 -15.67 16.98
N PHE A 353 2.98 -14.56 17.41
CA PHE A 353 3.59 -13.69 18.41
C PHE A 353 3.84 -14.41 19.74
N ASP A 354 4.93 -14.05 20.40
CA ASP A 354 5.39 -14.61 21.66
C ASP A 354 5.92 -13.51 22.58
N ALA A 355 5.26 -13.33 23.73
CA ALA A 355 5.65 -12.33 24.72
C ALA A 355 6.83 -12.76 25.60
N GLN A 356 7.28 -14.03 25.55
CA GLN A 356 8.42 -14.48 26.36
C GLN A 356 9.71 -13.74 26.03
N GLN A 357 9.83 -13.23 24.81
CA GLN A 357 10.92 -12.35 24.41
C GLN A 357 10.35 -10.97 24.08
N PRO A 358 10.58 -9.96 24.94
CA PRO A 358 10.13 -8.60 24.65
C PRO A 358 10.89 -8.02 23.45
N MET A 359 10.27 -7.05 22.79
CA MET A 359 10.99 -6.17 21.88
C MET A 359 11.89 -5.22 22.67
N THR A 360 12.99 -4.78 22.07
CA THR A 360 13.77 -3.68 22.62
C THR A 360 13.11 -2.33 22.28
N ALA A 361 13.37 -1.29 23.09
CA ALA A 361 12.92 0.06 22.78
C ALA A 361 13.49 0.60 21.46
N ALA A 362 14.71 0.21 21.08
CA ALA A 362 15.33 0.57 19.79
C ALA A 362 14.62 -0.07 18.59
N GLU A 363 14.15 -1.31 18.72
CA GLU A 363 13.32 -1.98 17.70
C GLU A 363 11.96 -1.31 17.55
N LEU A 364 11.33 -0.91 18.67
CA LEU A 364 10.11 -0.12 18.63
C LEU A 364 10.34 1.22 17.94
N ALA A 365 11.40 1.95 18.31
CA ALA A 365 11.76 3.24 17.71
C ALA A 365 11.98 3.11 16.19
N ALA A 366 12.71 2.09 15.74
CA ALA A 366 12.91 1.81 14.31
C ALA A 366 11.60 1.50 13.58
N THR A 367 10.70 0.75 14.20
CA THR A 367 9.40 0.42 13.62
C THR A 367 8.50 1.64 13.51
N LEU A 368 8.42 2.47 14.55
CA LEU A 368 7.64 3.73 14.55
C LEU A 368 8.19 4.71 13.51
N ARG A 369 9.52 4.87 13.44
CA ARG A 369 10.19 5.72 12.44
C ARG A 369 9.90 5.23 11.03
N ALA A 370 10.02 3.93 10.77
CA ALA A 370 9.71 3.36 9.46
C ALA A 370 8.24 3.53 9.06
N ALA A 371 7.30 3.34 10.01
CA ALA A 371 5.88 3.56 9.79
C ALA A 371 5.59 5.03 9.42
N HIS A 372 6.19 5.97 10.15
CA HIS A 372 6.04 7.40 9.92
C HIS A 372 6.61 7.84 8.56
N LEU A 373 7.88 7.55 8.29
CA LEU A 373 8.54 7.93 7.02
C LEU A 373 7.95 7.18 5.82
N GLY A 374 7.49 5.95 6.03
CA GLY A 374 6.83 5.16 4.99
C GLY A 374 5.50 5.73 4.52
N ALA A 375 4.86 6.60 5.31
CA ALA A 375 3.65 7.31 4.90
C ALA A 375 3.92 8.39 3.84
N GLU A 376 5.19 8.78 3.62
CA GLU A 376 5.56 9.74 2.60
C GLU A 376 5.59 9.07 1.22
N LEU A 377 4.48 9.16 0.49
CA LEU A 377 4.38 8.64 -0.88
C LEU A 377 4.83 9.62 -1.96
N GLY A 378 5.08 10.90 -1.62
CA GLY A 378 5.51 11.91 -2.58
C GLY A 378 4.41 12.30 -3.57
N GLY A 379 4.77 13.05 -4.60
CA GLY A 379 3.88 13.51 -5.65
C GLY A 379 2.71 14.30 -5.07
N ASP A 380 1.49 13.81 -5.32
CA ASP A 380 0.26 14.45 -4.85
C ASP A 380 -0.02 14.23 -3.35
N THR A 381 0.86 13.56 -2.60
CA THR A 381 0.63 13.23 -1.18
C THR A 381 1.38 14.10 -0.18
N ALA A 382 2.21 15.04 -0.65
CA ALA A 382 2.99 15.93 0.20
C ALA A 382 2.31 17.28 0.39
N THR A 383 2.35 17.82 1.61
CA THR A 383 1.89 19.17 1.94
C THR A 383 2.93 20.22 1.57
N GLU A 384 4.20 19.88 1.70
CA GLU A 384 5.39 20.59 1.24
C GLU A 384 6.61 19.64 1.31
N PRO A 385 7.71 19.92 0.59
CA PRO A 385 8.93 19.12 0.70
C PRO A 385 9.47 19.09 2.15
N GLY A 386 9.53 17.90 2.75
CA GLY A 386 10.01 17.72 4.14
C GLY A 386 9.05 18.20 5.23
N GLY A 387 7.82 18.58 4.88
CA GLY A 387 6.77 18.98 5.83
C GLY A 387 6.12 17.81 6.57
N PRO A 388 5.26 18.08 7.57
CA PRO A 388 4.56 17.05 8.31
C PRO A 388 3.60 16.23 7.42
N GLY A 389 3.58 14.91 7.63
CA GLY A 389 2.67 14.00 6.93
C GLY A 389 1.22 14.07 7.43
N LEU A 390 0.28 13.56 6.62
CA LEU A 390 -1.16 13.55 6.91
C LEU A 390 -1.63 12.47 7.90
N THR A 391 -0.69 11.64 8.38
CA THR A 391 -0.99 10.53 9.28
C THR A 391 -0.34 10.72 10.63
N GLY A 392 -1.11 10.52 11.71
CA GLY A 392 -0.59 10.35 13.06
C GLY A 392 -0.38 8.88 13.39
N LEU A 393 0.35 8.60 14.48
CA LEU A 393 0.61 7.24 14.93
C LEU A 393 0.43 7.12 16.44
N TYR A 394 -0.46 6.22 16.84
CA TYR A 394 -0.58 5.78 18.22
C TYR A 394 0.06 4.39 18.36
N VAL A 395 0.45 4.03 19.59
CA VAL A 395 0.98 2.71 19.90
C VAL A 395 0.51 2.25 21.27
N PHE A 396 -0.05 1.04 21.32
CA PHE A 396 -0.20 0.28 22.55
C PHE A 396 1.08 -0.52 22.77
N VAL A 397 1.82 -0.19 23.82
CA VAL A 397 2.99 -0.94 24.25
C VAL A 397 2.53 -2.06 25.18
N ASN A 398 2.92 -3.30 24.88
CA ASN A 398 2.62 -4.47 25.70
C ASN A 398 3.90 -5.06 26.32
N HIS A 399 4.86 -5.46 25.48
CA HIS A 399 6.09 -6.17 25.87
C HIS A 399 7.32 -5.54 25.23
N VAL A 400 7.70 -4.36 25.71
CA VAL A 400 8.88 -3.62 25.24
C VAL A 400 9.79 -3.30 26.42
N THR A 401 11.05 -3.72 26.36
CA THR A 401 12.02 -3.49 27.44
C THR A 401 12.23 -1.99 27.65
N GLY A 402 12.03 -1.52 28.88
CA GLY A 402 12.29 -0.12 29.27
C GLY A 402 11.15 0.86 28.99
N ILE A 403 10.02 0.40 28.43
CA ILE A 403 8.82 1.24 28.22
C ILE A 403 7.65 0.56 28.92
N ALA A 404 6.95 1.31 29.79
CA ALA A 404 5.81 0.79 30.53
C ALA A 404 4.66 0.39 29.57
N PRO A 405 3.90 -0.68 29.89
CA PRO A 405 2.70 -0.99 29.14
C PRO A 405 1.67 0.14 29.23
N GLY A 406 1.14 0.58 28.09
CA GLY A 406 0.29 1.76 28.01
C GLY A 406 -0.05 2.11 26.56
N ALA A 407 -0.94 3.09 26.38
CA ALA A 407 -1.19 3.69 25.08
C ALA A 407 -0.47 5.04 24.98
N TYR A 408 0.22 5.25 23.86
CA TYR A 408 1.01 6.44 23.61
C TYR A 408 0.72 7.01 22.21
N ARG A 409 0.90 8.32 22.05
CA ARG A 409 1.02 8.96 20.74
C ARG A 409 2.49 9.15 20.41
N TYR A 410 2.91 8.74 19.22
CA TYR A 410 4.26 8.94 18.73
C TYR A 410 4.46 10.41 18.31
N ASP A 411 5.54 11.01 18.78
CA ASP A 411 5.95 12.39 18.50
C ASP A 411 7.33 12.37 17.82
N PRO A 412 7.39 12.35 16.48
CA PRO A 412 8.67 12.34 15.76
C PRO A 412 9.37 13.70 15.78
N TYR A 413 8.68 14.78 16.15
CA TYR A 413 9.17 16.16 16.07
C TYR A 413 9.37 16.80 17.45
N ASP A 414 9.39 16.01 18.52
CA ASP A 414 9.66 16.49 19.87
C ASP A 414 11.03 17.21 19.92
N PRO A 415 11.13 18.41 20.54
CA PRO A 415 12.36 19.22 20.53
C PRO A 415 13.57 18.54 21.18
N GLU A 416 13.36 17.57 22.08
CA GLU A 416 14.40 16.79 22.75
C GLU A 416 14.67 15.45 22.03
N GLY A 417 14.17 15.30 20.80
CA GLY A 417 14.26 14.08 19.98
C GLY A 417 13.02 13.19 20.08
N PRO A 418 12.85 12.24 19.14
CA PRO A 418 11.62 11.44 19.01
C PRO A 418 11.16 10.80 20.32
N ALA A 419 9.87 10.91 20.62
CA ALA A 419 9.32 10.49 21.90
C ALA A 419 7.94 9.84 21.77
N LEU A 420 7.49 9.25 22.87
CA LEU A 420 6.12 8.82 23.09
C LEU A 420 5.46 9.74 24.13
N ARG A 421 4.22 10.16 23.86
CA ARG A 421 3.38 10.92 24.80
C ARG A 421 2.30 10.02 25.35
N GLY A 422 2.23 9.87 26.68
CA GLY A 422 1.23 9.01 27.32
C GLY A 422 -0.21 9.48 27.05
N VAL A 423 -1.07 8.54 26.71
CA VAL A 423 -2.51 8.74 26.45
C VAL A 423 -3.33 7.95 27.45
N VAL A 424 -3.01 6.66 27.64
CA VAL A 424 -3.65 5.80 28.61
C VAL A 424 -2.60 5.08 29.44
N ASP A 425 -2.64 5.27 30.76
CA ASP A 425 -1.73 4.66 31.73
C ASP A 425 -2.30 3.33 32.27
N ARG A 426 -2.50 2.37 31.37
CA ARG A 426 -2.90 0.99 31.70
C ARG A 426 -2.48 0.00 30.62
N ALA A 427 -2.26 -1.25 31.00
CA ALA A 427 -1.93 -2.31 30.05
C ALA A 427 -3.01 -2.47 28.96
N GLY A 428 -2.60 -2.32 27.69
CA GLY A 428 -3.50 -2.35 26.53
C GLY A 428 -3.97 -3.75 26.12
N GLY A 429 -3.23 -4.81 26.46
CA GLY A 429 -3.50 -6.19 26.04
C GLY A 429 -4.98 -6.63 26.12
N PRO A 430 -5.63 -6.56 27.29
CA PRO A 430 -7.04 -6.96 27.43
C PRO A 430 -8.01 -6.11 26.61
N PHE A 431 -7.72 -4.82 26.42
CA PHE A 431 -8.52 -3.94 25.56
C PHE A 431 -8.35 -4.35 24.09
N LEU A 432 -7.11 -4.54 23.64
CA LEU A 432 -6.76 -4.94 22.29
C LEU A 432 -7.45 -6.25 21.91
N GLN A 433 -7.33 -7.27 22.76
CA GLN A 433 -7.86 -8.61 22.47
C GLN A 433 -9.40 -8.66 22.47
N ARG A 434 -10.04 -7.92 23.38
CA ARG A 434 -11.51 -7.83 23.46
C ARG A 434 -12.12 -7.14 22.24
N ASN A 435 -11.43 -6.15 21.70
CA ASN A 435 -11.91 -5.34 20.57
C ASN A 435 -11.39 -5.86 19.21
N TYR A 436 -10.91 -7.10 19.15
CA TYR A 436 -10.47 -7.75 17.92
C TYR A 436 -11.46 -8.82 17.48
N PHE A 437 -11.92 -8.77 16.23
CA PHE A 437 -13.04 -9.61 15.75
C PHE A 437 -12.62 -10.95 15.16
N LEU A 438 -11.32 -11.18 14.95
CA LEU A 438 -10.83 -12.38 14.29
C LEU A 438 -10.03 -13.27 15.26
N ALA A 439 -10.01 -14.58 14.99
CA ALA A 439 -9.30 -15.56 15.81
C ALA A 439 -7.90 -15.91 15.26
N ASN A 440 -7.29 -15.03 14.47
CA ASN A 440 -6.02 -15.27 13.78
C ASN A 440 -4.81 -14.56 14.40
N TYR A 441 -5.02 -13.79 15.48
CA TYR A 441 -3.96 -13.17 16.28
C TYR A 441 -4.30 -13.23 17.78
N ASN A 442 -3.26 -13.37 18.60
CA ASN A 442 -3.32 -13.05 20.02
C ASN A 442 -2.60 -11.71 20.22
N LEU A 443 -3.37 -10.64 20.45
CA LEU A 443 -2.85 -9.28 20.54
C LEU A 443 -2.13 -9.04 21.87
N GLU A 444 -2.48 -9.77 22.93
CA GLU A 444 -1.78 -9.71 24.22
C GLU A 444 -0.34 -10.23 24.12
N GLN A 445 -0.03 -11.03 23.10
CA GLN A 445 1.33 -11.57 22.87
C GLN A 445 2.18 -10.69 21.94
N ALA A 446 1.58 -9.72 21.24
CA ALA A 446 2.33 -8.78 20.43
C ALA A 446 3.16 -7.85 21.33
N GLY A 447 4.38 -7.49 20.89
CA GLY A 447 5.23 -6.56 21.63
C GLY A 447 4.64 -5.15 21.68
N ALA A 448 4.11 -4.70 20.53
CA ALA A 448 3.34 -3.47 20.43
C ALA A 448 2.26 -3.57 19.35
N VAL A 449 1.22 -2.74 19.45
CA VAL A 449 0.19 -2.55 18.43
C VAL A 449 0.14 -1.10 18.01
N LEU A 450 0.61 -0.81 16.80
CA LEU A 450 0.58 0.51 16.18
C LEU A 450 -0.80 0.77 15.57
N VAL A 451 -1.29 1.99 15.71
CA VAL A 451 -2.59 2.45 15.21
C VAL A 451 -2.36 3.74 14.42
N PRO A 452 -2.17 3.65 13.09
CA PRO A 452 -2.11 4.83 12.26
C PRO A 452 -3.49 5.47 12.16
N VAL A 453 -3.49 6.79 12.28
CA VAL A 453 -4.70 7.61 12.26
C VAL A 453 -4.58 8.70 11.21
N ALA A 454 -5.71 9.15 10.68
CA ALA A 454 -5.78 10.30 9.80
C ALA A 454 -7.03 11.12 10.08
N ARG A 455 -6.99 12.42 9.77
CA ARG A 455 -8.17 13.29 9.86
C ARG A 455 -8.99 13.19 8.57
N THR A 456 -9.56 12.00 8.32
CA THR A 456 -10.16 11.62 7.04
C THR A 456 -11.17 12.65 6.53
N HIS A 457 -12.10 13.12 7.38
CA HIS A 457 -13.07 14.13 6.97
C HIS A 457 -12.41 15.48 6.61
N ALA A 458 -11.36 15.89 7.33
CA ALA A 458 -10.63 17.11 6.99
C ALA A 458 -9.89 16.98 5.65
N VAL A 459 -9.37 15.79 5.31
CA VAL A 459 -8.80 15.52 3.97
C VAL A 459 -9.89 15.63 2.90
N LEU A 460 -11.07 15.04 3.13
CA LEU A 460 -12.19 15.15 2.18
C LEU A 460 -12.69 16.59 2.01
N ASP A 461 -12.73 17.37 3.09
CA ASP A 461 -13.10 18.79 3.04
C ASP A 461 -12.07 19.62 2.26
N ALA A 462 -10.79 19.26 2.36
CA ALA A 462 -9.69 19.95 1.69
C ALA A 462 -9.60 19.65 0.19
N VAL A 463 -9.68 18.38 -0.21
CA VAL A 463 -9.35 17.94 -1.58
C VAL A 463 -10.47 17.16 -2.28
N GLY A 464 -11.67 17.13 -1.68
CA GLY A 464 -12.84 16.43 -2.21
C GLY A 464 -12.80 14.91 -2.03
N ASP A 465 -13.77 14.22 -2.64
CA ASP A 465 -14.01 12.79 -2.44
C ASP A 465 -12.79 11.91 -2.76
N ARG A 466 -11.97 12.31 -3.74
CA ARG A 466 -10.75 11.59 -4.12
C ARG A 466 -9.71 11.56 -3.00
N GLY A 467 -9.78 12.49 -2.04
CA GLY A 467 -9.02 12.47 -0.79
C GLY A 467 -9.19 11.18 0.03
N TYR A 468 -10.27 10.42 -0.18
CA TYR A 468 -10.44 9.10 0.41
C TYR A 468 -9.38 8.10 -0.09
N ARG A 469 -9.08 8.11 -1.39
CA ARG A 469 -8.03 7.24 -1.99
C ARG A 469 -6.67 7.63 -1.44
N LEU A 470 -6.37 8.93 -1.36
CA LEU A 470 -5.14 9.47 -0.76
C LEU A 470 -4.97 8.98 0.67
N THR A 471 -5.96 9.22 1.54
CA THR A 471 -5.89 8.88 2.96
C THR A 471 -5.58 7.39 3.15
N ASN A 472 -6.30 6.51 2.45
CA ASN A 472 -6.08 5.08 2.57
C ASN A 472 -4.77 4.62 1.93
N ALA A 473 -4.31 5.26 0.85
CA ALA A 473 -3.00 4.98 0.28
C ALA A 473 -1.87 5.27 1.30
N LEU A 474 -1.94 6.37 2.04
CA LEU A 474 -0.94 6.69 3.08
C LEU A 474 -0.95 5.65 4.20
N ILE A 475 -2.13 5.22 4.64
CA ILE A 475 -2.25 4.17 5.67
C ILE A 475 -1.71 2.82 5.17
N GLY A 476 -1.98 2.47 3.91
CA GLY A 476 -1.39 1.29 3.27
C GLY A 476 0.13 1.38 3.16
N ALA A 477 0.66 2.57 2.90
CA ALA A 477 2.09 2.85 2.84
C ALA A 477 2.77 2.67 4.21
N THR A 478 2.19 3.25 5.27
CA THR A 478 2.58 3.02 6.67
C THR A 478 2.62 1.52 6.99
N ALA A 479 1.59 0.77 6.60
CA ALA A 479 1.52 -0.67 6.82
C ALA A 479 2.64 -1.43 6.11
N GLN A 480 2.91 -1.11 4.84
CA GLN A 480 3.97 -1.76 4.09
C GLN A 480 5.36 -1.47 4.69
N ALA A 481 5.62 -0.24 5.09
CA ALA A 481 6.90 0.13 5.69
C ALA A 481 7.09 -0.58 7.05
N THR A 482 6.04 -0.66 7.87
CA THR A 482 6.03 -1.42 9.13
C THR A 482 6.35 -2.90 8.90
N TYR A 483 5.70 -3.53 7.91
CA TYR A 483 5.98 -4.90 7.52
C TYR A 483 7.44 -5.12 7.09
N THR A 484 7.99 -4.19 6.30
CA THR A 484 9.33 -4.30 5.74
C THR A 484 10.39 -4.08 6.83
N ALA A 485 10.17 -3.11 7.73
CA ALA A 485 11.01 -2.88 8.91
C ALA A 485 10.98 -4.07 9.87
N GLY A 486 9.79 -4.62 10.15
CA GLY A 486 9.65 -5.84 10.94
C GLY A 486 10.49 -6.97 10.36
N SER A 487 10.41 -7.19 9.05
CA SER A 487 11.24 -8.21 8.40
C SER A 487 12.74 -7.93 8.46
N ALA A 488 13.18 -6.67 8.32
CA ALA A 488 14.59 -6.29 8.41
C ALA A 488 15.16 -6.44 9.82
N LEU A 489 14.33 -6.27 10.85
CA LEU A 489 14.68 -6.45 12.27
C LEU A 489 14.52 -7.91 12.75
N GLY A 490 14.03 -8.83 11.91
CA GLY A 490 13.71 -10.19 12.33
C GLY A 490 12.52 -10.28 13.30
N LEU A 491 11.60 -9.30 13.23
CA LEU A 491 10.34 -9.27 13.96
C LEU A 491 9.20 -9.84 13.13
N GLY A 492 8.19 -10.36 13.83
CA GLY A 492 6.88 -10.59 13.26
C GLY A 492 6.13 -9.29 13.06
N CYS A 493 5.28 -9.25 12.03
CA CYS A 493 4.35 -8.16 11.78
C CYS A 493 3.00 -8.73 11.29
N GLY A 494 1.91 -8.13 11.73
CA GLY A 494 0.56 -8.50 11.32
C GLY A 494 -0.32 -7.27 11.26
N VAL A 495 -1.13 -7.15 10.21
CA VAL A 495 -2.05 -6.02 10.03
C VAL A 495 -3.47 -6.54 9.94
N ALA A 496 -4.38 -5.83 10.59
CA ALA A 496 -5.78 -6.19 10.58
C ALA A 496 -6.70 -4.97 10.49
N LEU A 497 -7.81 -5.17 9.81
CA LEU A 497 -8.90 -4.20 9.66
C LEU A 497 -10.13 -4.58 10.50
N GLY A 498 -10.18 -5.79 11.06
CA GLY A 498 -11.31 -6.32 11.84
C GLY A 498 -11.16 -6.05 13.33
N PHE A 499 -11.33 -4.80 13.74
CA PHE A 499 -11.34 -4.35 15.14
C PHE A 499 -12.47 -3.33 15.36
N ASP A 500 -12.83 -3.08 16.62
CA ASP A 500 -13.87 -2.10 16.95
C ASP A 500 -13.29 -0.67 16.90
N ASN A 501 -13.44 0.00 15.75
CA ASN A 501 -12.98 1.37 15.55
C ASN A 501 -13.54 2.36 16.58
N ILE A 502 -14.79 2.16 17.03
CA ILE A 502 -15.45 3.07 17.98
C ILE A 502 -14.79 2.94 19.36
N SER A 503 -14.54 1.71 19.82
CA SER A 503 -13.82 1.49 21.08
C SER A 503 -12.41 2.10 21.05
N TYR A 504 -11.72 2.08 19.91
CA TYR A 504 -10.41 2.73 19.75
C TYR A 504 -10.52 4.26 19.74
N ALA A 505 -11.57 4.81 19.13
CA ALA A 505 -11.85 6.24 19.16
C ALA A 505 -12.10 6.74 20.59
N GLU A 506 -12.88 5.99 21.37
CA GLU A 506 -13.15 6.25 22.79
C GLU A 506 -11.87 6.13 23.63
N GLU A 507 -11.11 5.03 23.50
CA GLU A 507 -9.91 4.76 24.31
C GLU A 507 -8.78 5.78 24.06
N LEU A 508 -8.59 6.21 22.81
CA LEU A 508 -7.51 7.11 22.42
C LEU A 508 -7.94 8.58 22.31
N GLY A 509 -9.23 8.88 22.54
CA GLY A 509 -9.80 10.22 22.43
C GLY A 509 -9.72 10.80 21.01
N LEU A 510 -9.93 9.98 19.98
CA LEU A 510 -9.70 10.35 18.57
C LEU A 510 -10.74 11.35 18.05
N ASP A 511 -12.00 11.25 18.50
CA ASP A 511 -13.09 12.10 18.03
C ASP A 511 -12.84 13.59 18.34
N ALA A 512 -12.30 13.89 19.52
CA ALA A 512 -11.92 15.24 19.91
C ALA A 512 -10.83 15.85 19.01
N ARG A 513 -10.10 15.01 18.26
CA ARG A 513 -9.04 15.38 17.33
C ARG A 513 -9.48 15.30 15.87
N GLY A 514 -10.70 14.83 15.62
CA GLY A 514 -11.20 14.52 14.28
C GLY A 514 -10.39 13.43 13.58
N GLU A 515 -9.77 12.54 14.34
CA GLU A 515 -8.91 11.47 13.84
C GLU A 515 -9.70 10.15 13.72
N SER A 516 -9.32 9.31 12.77
CA SER A 516 -9.92 8.00 12.55
C SER A 516 -8.84 6.91 12.63
N ALA A 517 -9.04 5.89 13.47
CA ALA A 517 -8.20 4.70 13.46
C ALA A 517 -8.58 3.81 12.27
N LEU A 518 -7.69 3.69 11.28
CA LEU A 518 -8.02 3.08 9.99
C LEU A 518 -7.57 1.60 9.91
N LEU A 519 -6.51 1.23 10.62
CA LEU A 519 -6.06 -0.15 10.77
C LEU A 519 -5.30 -0.35 12.10
N ILE A 520 -5.03 -1.59 12.47
CA ILE A 520 -4.09 -1.93 13.55
C ILE A 520 -2.93 -2.77 13.01
N MET A 521 -1.72 -2.52 13.52
CA MET A 521 -0.49 -3.21 13.11
C MET A 521 0.22 -3.77 14.34
N MET A 522 0.18 -5.08 14.49
CA MET A 522 0.88 -5.81 15.54
C MET A 522 2.33 -6.06 15.12
N VAL A 523 3.26 -5.80 16.03
CA VAL A 523 4.69 -6.10 15.87
C VAL A 523 5.21 -6.79 17.13
N GLY A 524 6.15 -7.71 16.98
CA GLY A 524 6.64 -8.49 18.12
C GLY A 524 7.55 -9.63 17.72
N ARG A 525 8.14 -10.29 18.71
CA ARG A 525 8.86 -11.54 18.49
C ARG A 525 7.88 -12.64 18.11
N GLU A 526 8.33 -13.54 17.25
CA GLU A 526 7.59 -14.77 16.93
C GLU A 526 8.18 -15.93 17.70
N ARG A 527 7.35 -16.96 17.95
CA ARG A 527 7.80 -18.22 18.53
C ARG A 527 8.96 -18.80 17.72
N PRO A 528 10.05 -19.25 18.37
CA PRO A 528 11.16 -19.89 17.68
C PRO A 528 10.72 -21.23 17.07
N ARG A 529 11.20 -21.53 15.86
CA ARG A 529 10.95 -22.78 15.12
C ARG A 529 9.45 -23.06 14.85
N PRO A 530 8.72 -22.15 14.18
CA PRO A 530 7.41 -22.50 13.63
C PRO A 530 7.57 -23.69 12.68
N ALA A 531 6.56 -24.57 12.63
CA ALA A 531 6.50 -25.63 11.62
C ALA A 531 6.30 -25.00 10.23
N ASP A 532 7.41 -24.59 9.61
CA ASP A 532 7.45 -23.90 8.32
C ASP A 532 8.15 -24.78 7.27
N PHE A 533 7.55 -24.90 6.10
CA PHE A 533 8.20 -25.39 4.89
C PHE A 533 8.52 -24.19 3.99
N ARG A 534 9.77 -24.05 3.56
CA ARG A 534 10.21 -22.97 2.68
C ARG A 534 10.34 -23.49 1.25
N TYR A 535 9.60 -22.88 0.33
CA TYR A 535 9.67 -23.14 -1.12
C TYR A 535 9.76 -21.82 -1.87
N ASP A 536 10.98 -21.50 -2.29
CA ASP A 536 11.26 -20.32 -3.09
C ASP A 536 11.18 -20.73 -4.58
N LEU A 537 10.52 -19.91 -5.41
CA LEU A 537 10.53 -20.13 -6.87
C LEU A 537 11.88 -19.63 -7.38
N ALA A 538 12.70 -20.56 -7.88
CA ALA A 538 13.97 -20.27 -8.54
C ALA A 538 13.76 -19.38 -9.77
#